data_AF-A0AAV4V5R2-F1
#
_entry.id   AF-A0AAV4V5R2-F1
#
_cell.length_a   1.000
_cell.length_b   1.000
_cell.length_c   1.000
_cell.angle_alpha   90.00
_cell.angle_beta   90.00
_cell.angle_gamma   90.00
#
_symmetry.space_group_name_H-M   'P 1'
#
loop_
_entity.id
_entity.type
_entity.pdbx_description
1 polymer ?
#
loop_
_entity_poly.entity_id
_entity_poly.type
_entity_poly.pdbx_seq_one_letter_code
_entity_poly.pdbx_strand_id
1 'polypeptide(L)'
;MLSEIMPVSIFIGTISLCVNILLALYRSIIEPGFFKKIYALIGTVFVTCAAIWLFIVSLVPHAALDARTRNNLWPIVHQWHKRIDEFHISNAYGLFRRMTGIDGRPEIIIEGSNSLSTGWKEYHFLYKIGNPSERPPFLIPHQPRLDWQMWFAALGNYEHNPWFVSFIYRLLDGDKDVLKLMDTEHLPFPPNKPPKYIRAILYKYSYTLPTNTKKKSNDWWTRRKVREYFNSANLDEKEMAEFLSSAGIPLEKTRFLRVTNAYLKKALIFVRNYVTVIKPTTFIWSLIGTGFCINFLAPIIRL
;
A
#
# COMPACT_ATOMS: atom_id res chain seq x y z
N MET A 1 -7.69 2.64 25.64
CA MET A 1 -7.29 1.36 25.01
C MET A 1 -5.79 1.28 24.70
N LEU A 2 -5.23 1.98 23.68
CA LEU A 2 -3.77 1.87 23.42
C LEU A 2 -2.89 2.31 24.60
N SER A 3 -3.29 3.37 25.31
CA SER A 3 -2.61 3.88 26.51
C SER A 3 -2.59 2.88 27.69
N GLU A 4 -3.54 1.93 27.73
CA GLU A 4 -3.62 0.90 28.78
C GLU A 4 -2.88 -0.37 28.35
N ILE A 5 -2.94 -0.71 27.06
CA ILE A 5 -2.27 -1.89 26.50
C ILE A 5 -0.75 -1.67 26.39
N MET A 6 -0.30 -0.45 26.08
CA MET A 6 1.12 -0.18 25.85
C MET A 6 1.99 -0.53 27.06
N PRO A 7 1.70 -0.06 28.30
CA PRO A 7 2.48 -0.44 29.48
C PRO A 7 2.44 -1.95 29.76
N VAL A 8 1.29 -2.60 29.55
CA VAL A 8 1.13 -4.06 29.72
C VAL A 8 2.03 -4.82 28.74
N SER A 9 2.10 -4.39 27.48
CA SER A 9 2.98 -5.02 26.48
C SER A 9 4.46 -4.92 26.83
N ILE A 10 4.88 -3.76 27.37
CA ILE A 10 6.25 -3.55 27.86
C ILE A 10 6.52 -4.48 29.04
N PHE A 11 5.57 -4.60 29.97
CA PHE A 11 5.69 -5.48 31.14
C PHE A 11 5.81 -6.96 30.75
N ILE A 12 4.99 -7.43 29.80
CA ILE A 12 5.09 -8.79 29.24
C ILE A 12 6.48 -9.01 28.62
N GLY A 13 6.97 -8.04 27.83
CA GLY A 13 8.30 -8.09 27.24
C GLY A 13 9.41 -8.16 28.30
N THR A 14 9.31 -7.36 29.36
CA THR A 14 10.26 -7.35 30.48
C THR A 14 10.27 -8.69 31.21
N ILE A 15 9.10 -9.26 31.52
CA ILE A 15 9.01 -10.60 32.14
C ILE A 15 9.66 -11.64 31.26
N SER A 16 9.33 -11.65 29.96
CA SER A 16 9.90 -12.60 29.00
C SER A 16 11.43 -12.48 28.95
N LEU A 17 11.97 -11.27 28.90
CA LEU A 17 13.42 -11.03 28.92
C LEU A 17 14.06 -11.51 30.22
N CYS A 18 13.47 -11.19 31.38
CA CYS A 18 13.96 -11.64 32.68
C CYS A 18 14.02 -13.16 32.79
N VAL A 19 12.97 -13.86 32.35
CA VAL A 19 12.93 -15.34 32.34
C VAL A 19 14.05 -15.91 31.47
N ASN A 20 14.25 -15.35 30.27
CA ASN A 20 15.33 -15.81 29.38
C ASN A 20 16.73 -15.57 29.96
N ILE A 21 16.95 -14.42 30.61
CA ILE A 21 18.22 -14.11 31.29
C ILE A 21 18.48 -15.10 32.43
N LEU A 22 17.47 -15.37 33.27
CA LEU A 22 17.59 -16.34 34.37
C LEU A 22 17.89 -17.75 33.87
N LEU A 23 17.23 -18.19 32.79
CA LEU A 23 17.51 -19.48 32.16
C LEU A 23 18.92 -19.53 31.56
N ALA A 24 19.39 -18.45 30.93
CA ALA A 24 20.75 -18.38 30.38
C ALA A 24 21.80 -18.43 31.49
N LEU A 25 21.60 -17.69 32.59
CA LEU A 25 22.49 -17.72 33.76
C LEU A 25 22.52 -19.10 34.41
N TYR A 26 21.36 -19.73 34.58
CA TYR A 26 21.24 -21.09 35.12
C TYR A 26 22.03 -22.10 34.26
N ARG A 27 21.87 -22.04 32.92
CA ARG A 27 22.61 -22.91 31.99
C ARG A 27 24.11 -22.66 32.07
N SER A 28 24.55 -21.41 32.13
CA SER A 28 25.98 -21.08 32.28
C SER A 28 26.58 -21.61 33.58
N ILE A 29 25.82 -21.62 34.69
CA ILE A 29 26.32 -22.09 36.00
C ILE A 29 26.44 -23.61 36.05
N ILE A 30 25.57 -24.34 35.34
CA ILE A 30 25.55 -25.81 35.34
C ILE A 30 26.54 -26.42 34.33
N GLU A 31 27.09 -25.60 33.44
CA GLU A 31 28.04 -26.05 32.42
C GLU A 31 29.21 -26.86 33.04
N PRO A 32 29.47 -28.08 32.54
CA PRO A 32 30.52 -28.94 33.07
C PRO A 32 31.91 -28.45 32.68
N GLY A 33 32.82 -28.43 33.65
CA GLY A 33 34.21 -28.01 33.47
C GLY A 33 34.44 -26.54 33.80
N PHE A 34 35.51 -26.27 34.57
CA PHE A 34 35.81 -24.94 35.12
C PHE A 34 35.98 -23.86 34.04
N PHE A 35 36.81 -24.11 33.02
CA PHE A 35 37.06 -23.13 31.95
C PHE A 35 35.83 -22.89 31.07
N LYS A 36 35.05 -23.94 30.75
CA LYS A 36 33.82 -23.81 29.98
C LYS A 36 32.76 -23.01 30.74
N LYS A 37 32.64 -23.23 32.05
CA LYS A 37 31.76 -22.47 32.93
C LYS A 37 32.12 -20.98 32.95
N ILE A 38 33.40 -20.65 33.11
CA ILE A 38 33.86 -19.24 33.08
C ILE A 38 33.54 -18.60 31.73
N TYR A 39 33.88 -19.27 30.63
CA TYR A 39 33.60 -18.77 29.28
C TYR A 39 32.09 -18.56 29.06
N ALA A 40 31.26 -19.53 29.44
CA ALA A 40 29.81 -19.46 29.34
C ALA A 40 29.22 -18.35 30.21
N LEU A 41 29.78 -18.11 31.40
CA LEU A 41 29.35 -17.03 32.29
C LEU A 41 29.66 -15.65 31.67
N ILE A 42 30.89 -15.46 31.20
CA ILE A 42 31.32 -14.20 30.56
C ILE A 42 30.46 -13.92 29.31
N GLY A 43 30.28 -14.93 28.45
CA GLY A 43 29.44 -14.82 27.26
C GLY A 43 27.99 -14.45 27.61
N THR A 44 27.40 -15.11 28.60
CA THR A 44 26.02 -14.82 29.04
C THR A 44 25.89 -13.42 29.62
N VAL A 45 26.85 -12.95 30.42
CA VAL A 45 26.84 -11.58 30.95
C VAL A 45 26.90 -10.57 29.81
N PHE A 46 27.82 -10.77 28.86
CA PHE A 46 27.96 -9.88 27.70
C PHE A 46 26.66 -9.80 26.86
N VAL A 47 26.10 -10.96 26.50
CA VAL A 47 24.86 -11.02 25.71
C VAL A 47 23.67 -10.46 26.49
N THR A 48 23.62 -10.68 27.81
CA THR A 48 22.58 -10.10 28.68
C THR A 48 22.63 -8.59 28.69
N CYS A 49 23.82 -7.99 28.86
CA CYS A 49 23.99 -6.54 28.79
C CYS A 49 23.55 -5.98 27.44
N ALA A 50 23.94 -6.63 26.34
CA ALA A 50 23.52 -6.24 25.00
C ALA A 50 22.00 -6.36 24.80
N ALA A 51 21.38 -7.46 25.26
CA ALA A 51 19.95 -7.71 25.15
C ALA A 51 19.12 -6.71 25.96
N ILE A 52 19.53 -6.41 27.20
CA ILE A 52 18.88 -5.37 28.03
C ILE A 52 18.99 -4.01 27.35
N TRP A 53 20.17 -3.64 26.86
CA TRP A 53 20.36 -2.37 26.18
C TRP A 53 19.49 -2.29 24.90
N LEU A 54 19.49 -3.34 24.06
CA LEU A 54 18.64 -3.43 22.87
C LEU A 54 17.15 -3.34 23.19
N PHE A 55 16.70 -4.01 24.27
CA PHE A 55 15.32 -3.93 24.73
C PHE A 55 14.97 -2.49 25.13
N ILE A 56 15.82 -1.83 25.93
CA ILE A 56 15.61 -0.45 26.38
C ILE A 56 15.51 0.52 25.21
N VAL A 57 16.47 0.50 24.26
CA VAL A 57 16.44 1.42 23.11
C VAL A 57 15.25 1.15 22.19
N SER A 58 14.74 -0.08 22.17
CA SER A 58 13.53 -0.45 21.41
C SER A 58 12.23 0.03 22.03
N LEU A 59 12.22 0.45 23.30
CA LEU A 59 11.03 1.04 23.92
C LEU A 59 10.60 2.33 23.23
N VAL A 60 11.53 3.12 22.69
CA VAL A 60 11.21 4.39 22.01
C VAL A 60 10.36 4.18 20.75
N PRO A 61 10.78 3.36 19.76
CA PRO A 61 9.96 3.08 18.61
C PRO A 61 8.70 2.28 18.96
N HIS A 62 8.75 1.35 19.92
CA HIS A 62 7.58 0.58 20.36
C HIS A 62 6.49 1.48 20.96
N ALA A 63 6.87 2.37 21.87
CA ALA A 63 5.95 3.31 22.51
C ALA A 63 5.44 4.41 21.56
N ALA A 64 5.94 4.49 20.31
CA ALA A 64 5.52 5.55 19.40
C ALA A 64 4.03 5.52 19.01
N LEU A 65 3.35 4.40 19.23
CA LEU A 65 1.91 4.29 19.04
C LEU A 65 1.10 4.98 20.15
N ASP A 66 1.69 5.25 21.31
CA ASP A 66 1.07 5.99 22.42
C ASP A 66 1.97 7.15 22.89
N ALA A 67 1.58 8.38 22.54
CA ALA A 67 2.34 9.57 22.86
C ALA A 67 2.60 9.73 24.36
N ARG A 68 1.66 9.31 25.23
CA ARG A 68 1.82 9.39 26.68
C ARG A 68 2.93 8.46 27.16
N THR A 69 2.88 7.17 26.82
CA THR A 69 3.91 6.21 27.21
C THR A 69 5.28 6.63 26.68
N ARG A 70 5.37 7.06 25.41
CA ARG A 70 6.64 7.53 24.84
C ARG A 70 7.22 8.73 25.59
N ASN A 71 6.39 9.70 25.96
CA ASN A 71 6.85 10.89 26.69
C ASN A 71 7.22 10.57 28.15
N ASN A 72 6.65 9.52 28.74
CA ASN A 72 6.96 9.07 30.09
C ASN A 72 8.23 8.21 30.18
N LEU A 73 8.82 7.77 29.06
CA LEU A 73 10.10 7.08 29.07
C LEU A 73 11.21 8.02 29.59
N TRP A 74 12.20 7.44 30.28
CA TRP A 74 13.30 8.23 30.81
C TRP A 74 14.06 8.97 29.69
N PRO A 75 14.47 10.23 29.90
CA PRO A 75 15.15 11.03 28.88
C PRO A 75 16.40 10.36 28.31
N ILE A 76 17.12 9.60 29.13
CA ILE A 76 18.33 8.86 28.71
C ILE A 76 18.04 7.82 27.62
N VAL A 77 16.85 7.19 27.66
CA VAL A 77 16.44 6.18 26.68
C VAL A 77 16.24 6.82 25.31
N HIS A 78 15.63 8.00 25.27
CA HIS A 78 15.51 8.81 24.04
C HIS A 78 16.87 9.24 23.49
N GLN A 79 17.80 9.63 24.37
CA GLN A 79 19.15 10.01 23.95
C GLN A 79 19.91 8.83 23.36
N TRP A 80 19.83 7.65 23.99
CA TRP A 80 20.46 6.42 23.48
C TRP A 80 19.87 6.00 22.14
N HIS A 81 18.53 5.99 22.01
CA HIS A 81 17.87 5.69 20.74
C HIS A 81 18.29 6.67 19.64
N LYS A 82 18.32 7.99 19.93
CA LYS A 82 18.74 9.01 18.96
C LYS A 82 20.17 8.81 18.45
N ARG A 83 21.10 8.36 19.31
CA ARG A 83 22.50 8.09 18.91
C ARG A 83 22.64 6.90 17.97
N ILE A 84 21.67 5.98 17.97
CA ILE A 84 21.71 4.75 17.17
C ILE A 84 20.74 4.75 15.98
N ASP A 85 19.98 5.84 15.82
CA ASP A 85 18.90 5.94 14.83
C ASP A 85 19.45 5.80 13.39
N GLU A 86 20.62 6.37 13.11
CA GLU A 86 21.31 6.25 11.82
C GLU A 86 21.73 4.82 11.47
N PHE A 87 21.98 3.98 12.47
CA PHE A 87 22.34 2.58 12.27
C PHE A 87 21.12 1.67 12.14
N HIS A 88 19.90 2.21 12.33
CA HIS A 88 18.65 1.47 12.20
C HIS A 88 18.60 0.19 13.09
N ILE A 89 19.28 0.20 14.25
CA ILE A 89 19.33 -0.93 15.19
C ILE A 89 17.94 -1.22 15.79
N SER A 90 17.14 -0.16 16.02
CA SER A 90 15.76 -0.31 16.47
C SER A 90 14.87 0.76 15.81
N ASN A 91 13.90 0.29 15.02
CA ASN A 91 12.97 1.15 14.28
C ASN A 91 11.53 0.76 14.57
N ALA A 92 10.61 1.70 14.40
CA ALA A 92 9.20 1.37 14.40
C ALA A 92 8.78 0.96 12.99
N TYR A 93 8.56 -0.34 12.80
CA TYR A 93 8.05 -0.91 11.56
C TYR A 93 6.52 -0.84 11.57
N GLY A 94 5.97 0.11 10.84
CA GLY A 94 4.54 0.17 10.55
C GLY A 94 4.35 0.20 9.05
N LEU A 95 3.60 -0.77 8.50
CA LEU A 95 3.32 -0.85 7.07
C LEU A 95 2.73 0.48 6.53
N PHE A 96 1.96 1.21 7.35
CA PHE A 96 1.51 2.59 7.13
C PHE A 96 1.45 3.38 8.44
N ARG A 97 2.62 3.70 9.01
CA ARG A 97 2.71 4.35 10.34
C ARG A 97 1.96 5.70 10.43
N ARG A 98 1.76 6.39 9.31
CA ARG A 98 0.83 7.51 9.18
C ARG A 98 -0.13 7.22 8.03
N MET A 99 -1.36 6.86 8.37
CA MET A 99 -2.44 6.76 7.40
C MET A 99 -2.90 8.17 7.00
N THR A 100 -3.09 8.39 5.70
CA THR A 100 -3.70 9.61 5.16
C THR A 100 -5.22 9.47 5.24
N GLY A 101 -5.94 10.54 5.60
CA GLY A 101 -7.41 10.51 5.58
C GLY A 101 -8.12 11.17 6.78
N ILE A 102 -7.37 11.63 7.79
CA ILE A 102 -7.94 12.37 8.94
C ILE A 102 -8.76 13.58 8.45
N ASP A 103 -8.24 14.31 7.45
CA ASP A 103 -8.90 15.46 6.82
C ASP A 103 -9.55 15.11 5.47
N GLY A 104 -9.95 13.84 5.30
CA GLY A 104 -10.43 13.29 4.03
C GLY A 104 -9.33 12.65 3.18
N ARG A 105 -9.71 11.61 2.44
CA ARG A 105 -8.82 10.83 1.58
C ARG A 105 -8.59 11.57 0.26
N PRO A 106 -7.34 11.90 -0.10
CA PRO A 106 -7.05 12.53 -1.37
C PRO A 106 -7.23 11.53 -2.51
N GLU A 107 -7.93 11.93 -3.55
CA GLU A 107 -8.25 11.10 -4.71
C GLU A 107 -8.09 11.90 -6.00
N ILE A 108 -7.31 11.37 -6.93
CA ILE A 108 -7.20 11.94 -8.28
C ILE A 108 -8.35 11.38 -9.11
N ILE A 109 -9.11 12.29 -9.72
CA ILE A 109 -10.18 12.01 -10.68
C ILE A 109 -9.69 12.43 -12.05
N ILE A 110 -9.73 11.51 -13.00
CA ILE A 110 -9.29 11.74 -14.38
C ILE A 110 -10.52 12.01 -15.22
N GLU A 111 -10.47 13.08 -16.01
CA GLU A 111 -11.57 13.49 -16.87
C GLU A 111 -11.08 13.58 -18.31
N GLY A 112 -11.85 13.04 -19.24
CA GLY A 112 -11.63 13.20 -20.68
C GLY A 112 -12.68 14.12 -21.31
N SER A 113 -12.30 14.82 -22.38
CA SER A 113 -13.22 15.60 -23.21
C SER A 113 -12.76 15.66 -24.67
N ASN A 114 -13.69 15.98 -25.57
CA ASN A 114 -13.40 16.34 -26.96
C ASN A 114 -13.28 17.85 -27.17
N SER A 115 -13.48 18.64 -26.13
CA SER A 115 -13.38 20.11 -26.10
C SER A 115 -12.68 20.57 -24.82
N LEU A 116 -11.91 21.66 -24.90
CA LEU A 116 -11.22 22.24 -23.74
C LEU A 116 -12.21 22.86 -22.72
N SER A 117 -13.33 23.40 -23.18
CA SER A 117 -14.23 24.21 -22.35
C SER A 117 -15.37 23.43 -21.69
N THR A 118 -15.86 22.36 -22.31
CA THR A 118 -17.07 21.65 -21.87
C THR A 118 -16.97 20.14 -22.14
N GLY A 119 -17.89 19.36 -21.58
CA GLY A 119 -18.04 17.94 -21.91
C GLY A 119 -17.06 16.99 -21.21
N TRP A 120 -16.44 17.43 -20.11
CA TRP A 120 -15.58 16.60 -19.28
C TRP A 120 -16.36 15.44 -18.65
N LYS A 121 -15.87 14.21 -18.87
CA LYS A 121 -16.44 12.98 -18.32
C LYS A 121 -15.38 12.23 -17.52
N GLU A 122 -15.76 11.78 -16.33
CA GLU A 122 -14.87 11.05 -15.43
C GLU A 122 -14.61 9.64 -15.94
N TYR A 123 -13.34 9.21 -15.88
CA TYR A 123 -12.99 7.81 -16.00
C TYR A 123 -13.22 7.11 -14.66
N HIS A 124 -14.00 6.04 -14.68
CA HIS A 124 -14.26 5.22 -13.52
C HIS A 124 -13.19 4.14 -13.34
N PHE A 125 -12.78 3.92 -12.09
CA PHE A 125 -11.85 2.88 -11.71
C PHE A 125 -12.61 1.73 -11.06
N LEU A 126 -12.01 0.54 -11.07
CA LEU A 126 -12.67 -0.67 -10.60
C LEU A 126 -12.92 -0.70 -9.08
N TYR A 127 -12.02 -0.08 -8.29
CA TYR A 127 -11.97 -0.35 -6.85
C TYR A 127 -11.73 0.88 -5.97
N LYS A 128 -10.98 1.88 -6.44
CA LYS A 128 -10.79 3.13 -5.70
C LYS A 128 -12.08 3.94 -5.66
N ILE A 129 -12.13 4.86 -4.70
CA ILE A 129 -13.24 5.80 -4.55
C ILE A 129 -13.28 6.71 -5.79
N GLY A 130 -14.49 6.89 -6.33
CA GLY A 130 -14.77 7.77 -7.46
C GLY A 130 -16.18 8.35 -7.33
N ASN A 131 -17.19 7.56 -7.71
CA ASN A 131 -18.59 7.96 -7.61
C ASN A 131 -19.02 8.14 -6.13
N PRO A 132 -19.48 9.32 -5.71
CA PRO A 132 -19.91 9.57 -4.33
C PRO A 132 -21.05 8.67 -3.85
N SER A 133 -21.91 8.20 -4.75
CA SER A 133 -23.05 7.34 -4.44
C SER A 133 -22.67 5.87 -4.25
N GLU A 134 -21.43 5.48 -4.54
CA GLU A 134 -20.97 4.10 -4.42
C GLU A 134 -20.36 3.79 -3.05
N ARG A 135 -20.82 2.68 -2.46
CA ARG A 135 -20.26 2.16 -1.22
C ARG A 135 -18.85 1.62 -1.44
N PRO A 136 -17.93 1.77 -0.47
CA PRO A 136 -16.62 1.14 -0.56
C PRO A 136 -16.75 -0.39 -0.68
N PRO A 137 -16.03 -1.02 -1.63
CA PRO A 137 -16.06 -2.47 -1.82
C PRO A 137 -15.19 -3.19 -0.77
N PHE A 138 -15.52 -4.46 -0.51
CA PHE A 138 -14.65 -5.35 0.27
C PHE A 138 -13.78 -6.16 -0.69
N LEU A 139 -12.47 -5.90 -0.67
CA LEU A 139 -11.55 -6.38 -1.71
C LEU A 139 -10.53 -7.39 -1.22
N ILE A 140 -10.30 -7.45 0.09
CA ILE A 140 -9.29 -8.37 0.66
C ILE A 140 -9.62 -9.79 0.21
N PRO A 141 -8.64 -10.58 -0.26
CA PRO A 141 -7.20 -10.31 -0.30
C PRO A 141 -6.67 -9.79 -1.65
N HIS A 142 -7.55 -9.38 -2.57
CA HIS A 142 -7.15 -8.71 -3.80
C HIS A 142 -6.51 -7.35 -3.50
N GLN A 143 -5.36 -7.10 -4.11
CA GLN A 143 -4.62 -5.84 -4.00
C GLN A 143 -4.56 -5.15 -5.38
N PRO A 144 -5.52 -4.26 -5.69
CA PRO A 144 -5.59 -3.64 -7.01
C PRO A 144 -4.43 -2.66 -7.20
N ARG A 145 -3.50 -3.01 -8.10
CA ARG A 145 -2.21 -2.30 -8.21
C ARG A 145 -2.35 -0.88 -8.75
N LEU A 146 -3.19 -0.65 -9.76
CA LEU A 146 -3.40 0.69 -10.32
C LEU A 146 -4.08 1.60 -9.29
N ASP A 147 -5.22 1.18 -8.73
CA ASP A 147 -5.98 1.91 -7.71
C ASP A 147 -5.11 2.27 -6.49
N TRP A 148 -4.23 1.36 -6.10
CA TRP A 148 -3.26 1.57 -5.04
C TRP A 148 -2.19 2.60 -5.42
N GLN A 149 -1.63 2.52 -6.62
CA GLN A 149 -0.66 3.52 -7.12
C GLN A 149 -1.29 4.91 -7.23
N MET A 150 -2.55 5.01 -7.65
CA MET A 150 -3.30 6.27 -7.69
C MET A 150 -3.40 6.93 -6.31
N TRP A 151 -3.58 6.16 -5.25
CA TRP A 151 -3.57 6.68 -3.88
C TRP A 151 -2.23 7.32 -3.52
N PHE A 152 -1.09 6.67 -3.86
CA PHE A 152 0.23 7.26 -3.65
C PHE A 152 0.46 8.52 -4.46
N ALA A 153 0.09 8.51 -5.75
CA ALA A 153 0.21 9.69 -6.60
C ALA A 153 -0.55 10.90 -6.01
N ALA A 154 -1.74 10.67 -5.44
CA ALA A 154 -2.55 11.72 -4.82
C ALA A 154 -1.89 12.40 -3.61
N LEU A 155 -0.83 11.82 -3.03
CA LEU A 155 -0.08 12.39 -1.91
C LEU A 155 1.00 13.39 -2.35
N GLY A 156 1.34 13.43 -3.64
CA GLY A 156 2.39 14.28 -4.20
C GLY A 156 1.92 15.12 -5.37
N ASN A 157 2.84 15.38 -6.30
CA ASN A 157 2.55 15.99 -7.59
C ASN A 157 2.89 15.02 -8.73
N TYR A 158 2.35 15.28 -9.93
CA TYR A 158 2.49 14.37 -11.06
C TYR A 158 3.93 14.30 -11.59
N GLU A 159 4.74 15.35 -11.38
CA GLU A 159 6.14 15.40 -11.83
C GLU A 159 7.01 14.32 -11.13
N HIS A 160 6.64 13.93 -9.91
CA HIS A 160 7.28 12.84 -9.18
C HIS A 160 6.68 11.46 -9.49
N ASN A 161 5.68 11.39 -10.36
CA ASN A 161 4.97 10.18 -10.73
C ASN A 161 4.96 9.97 -12.26
N PRO A 162 6.10 9.70 -12.93
CA PRO A 162 6.13 9.60 -14.38
C PRO A 162 5.24 8.50 -14.97
N TRP A 163 5.00 7.43 -14.21
CA TRP A 163 4.05 6.38 -14.59
C TRP A 163 2.63 6.92 -14.78
N PHE A 164 2.22 7.95 -14.00
CA PHE A 164 0.91 8.57 -14.10
C PHE A 164 0.80 9.37 -15.41
N VAL A 165 1.84 10.13 -15.77
CA VAL A 165 1.87 10.85 -17.04
C VAL A 165 1.81 9.87 -18.22
N SER A 166 2.52 8.73 -18.11
CA SER A 166 2.45 7.67 -19.12
C SER A 166 1.06 7.07 -19.20
N PHE A 167 0.37 6.92 -18.07
CA PHE A 167 -0.99 6.43 -18.01
C PHE A 167 -1.96 7.40 -18.71
N ILE A 168 -1.85 8.71 -18.47
CA ILE A 168 -2.62 9.74 -19.19
C ILE A 168 -2.35 9.70 -20.70
N TYR A 169 -1.08 9.65 -21.10
CA TYR A 169 -0.69 9.52 -22.52
C TYR A 169 -1.38 8.32 -23.19
N ARG A 170 -1.38 7.16 -22.53
CA ARG A 170 -1.98 5.93 -23.07
C ARG A 170 -3.49 5.96 -23.10
N LEU A 171 -4.14 6.71 -22.19
CA LEU A 171 -5.58 6.96 -22.26
C LEU A 171 -5.94 7.86 -23.44
N LEU A 172 -5.14 8.89 -23.72
CA LEU A 172 -5.27 9.76 -24.90
C LEU A 172 -5.03 8.98 -26.21
N ASP A 173 -4.10 8.02 -26.22
CA ASP A 173 -3.85 7.10 -27.34
C ASP A 173 -4.95 6.02 -27.51
N GLY A 174 -5.88 5.90 -26.55
CA GLY A 174 -6.92 4.86 -26.59
C GLY A 174 -6.38 3.43 -26.41
N ASP A 175 -5.28 3.27 -25.67
CA ASP A 175 -4.63 1.97 -25.49
C ASP A 175 -5.56 0.96 -24.81
N LYS A 176 -5.88 -0.12 -25.51
CA LYS A 176 -6.80 -1.17 -25.05
C LYS A 176 -6.33 -1.86 -23.78
N ASP A 177 -5.03 -2.07 -23.61
CA ASP A 177 -4.51 -2.76 -22.42
C ASP A 177 -4.52 -1.84 -21.19
N VAL A 178 -4.38 -0.54 -21.39
CA VAL A 178 -4.55 0.45 -20.31
C VAL A 178 -6.02 0.64 -19.96
N LEU A 179 -6.91 0.72 -20.94
CA LEU A 179 -8.35 0.84 -20.71
C LEU A 179 -8.95 -0.37 -19.97
N LYS A 180 -8.36 -1.57 -20.11
CA LYS A 180 -8.74 -2.76 -19.32
C LYS A 180 -8.45 -2.63 -17.82
N LEU A 181 -7.60 -1.69 -17.41
CA LEU A 181 -7.34 -1.40 -16.00
C LEU A 181 -8.43 -0.50 -15.38
N MET A 182 -9.28 0.08 -16.22
CA MET A 182 -10.39 0.94 -15.83
C MET A 182 -11.69 0.14 -15.72
N ASP A 183 -12.73 0.77 -15.20
CA ASP A 183 -14.08 0.20 -15.26
C ASP A 183 -14.58 0.20 -16.71
N THR A 184 -14.47 -0.97 -17.34
CA THR A 184 -14.87 -1.19 -18.73
C THR A 184 -16.38 -1.10 -18.95
N GLU A 185 -17.20 -1.28 -17.91
CA GLU A 185 -18.66 -1.23 -18.00
C GLU A 185 -19.15 0.23 -18.15
N HIS A 186 -18.43 1.19 -17.57
CA HIS A 186 -18.79 2.62 -17.53
C HIS A 186 -17.75 3.51 -18.22
N LEU A 187 -17.06 3.02 -19.27
CA LEU A 187 -16.06 3.80 -19.99
C LEU A 187 -16.69 5.02 -20.71
N PRO A 188 -16.24 6.25 -20.42
CA PRO A 188 -16.77 7.44 -21.09
C PRO A 188 -16.32 7.56 -22.55
N PHE A 189 -15.15 7.01 -22.87
CA PHE A 189 -14.52 7.04 -24.20
C PHE A 189 -14.06 5.63 -24.59
N PRO A 190 -14.61 5.03 -25.66
CA PRO A 190 -14.21 3.70 -26.10
C PRO A 190 -12.84 3.74 -26.81
N PRO A 191 -12.12 2.60 -26.93
CA PRO A 191 -10.79 2.55 -27.51
C PRO A 191 -10.68 3.12 -28.94
N ASN A 192 -11.76 3.02 -29.73
CA ASN A 192 -11.79 3.49 -31.12
C ASN A 192 -12.11 5.00 -31.24
N LYS A 193 -12.48 5.65 -30.14
CA LYS A 193 -12.78 7.09 -30.04
C LYS A 193 -12.23 7.62 -28.70
N PRO A 194 -10.89 7.70 -28.56
CA PRO A 194 -10.30 8.31 -27.37
C PRO A 194 -10.66 9.81 -27.29
N PRO A 195 -10.58 10.42 -26.09
CA PRO A 195 -10.80 11.85 -25.93
C PRO A 195 -9.65 12.64 -26.58
N LYS A 196 -9.94 13.89 -26.99
CA LYS A 196 -8.90 14.82 -27.47
C LYS A 196 -8.09 15.44 -26.34
N TYR A 197 -8.70 15.60 -25.18
CA TYR A 197 -8.10 16.24 -24.02
C TYR A 197 -8.36 15.39 -22.78
N ILE A 198 -7.33 15.26 -21.93
CA ILE A 198 -7.47 14.68 -20.60
C ILE A 198 -6.90 15.65 -19.58
N ARG A 199 -7.58 15.77 -18.44
CA ARG A 199 -7.09 16.48 -17.26
C ARG A 199 -7.25 15.60 -16.03
N ALA A 200 -6.59 15.96 -14.94
CA ALA A 200 -6.80 15.30 -13.66
C ALA A 200 -6.98 16.30 -12.53
N ILE A 201 -7.95 16.03 -11.67
CA ILE A 201 -8.34 16.92 -10.57
C ILE A 201 -8.16 16.18 -9.25
N LEU A 202 -7.52 16.83 -8.28
CA LEU A 202 -7.41 16.30 -6.94
C LEU A 202 -8.63 16.71 -6.11
N TYR A 203 -9.33 15.72 -5.59
CA TYR A 203 -10.42 15.88 -4.63
C TYR A 203 -10.01 15.34 -3.27
N LYS A 204 -10.66 15.82 -2.21
CA LYS A 204 -10.69 15.17 -0.90
C LYS A 204 -12.06 14.56 -0.68
N TYR A 205 -12.08 13.26 -0.38
CA TYR A 205 -13.28 12.49 -0.08
C TYR A 205 -13.39 12.24 1.41
N SER A 206 -14.58 12.49 1.96
CA SER A 206 -14.93 12.21 3.35
C SER A 206 -16.23 11.42 3.40
N TYR A 207 -16.38 10.53 4.37
CA TYR A 207 -17.65 9.86 4.59
C TYR A 207 -18.77 10.87 4.82
N THR A 208 -19.92 10.63 4.22
CA THR A 208 -21.12 11.43 4.50
C THR A 208 -21.49 11.23 5.97
N LEU A 209 -21.52 12.31 6.74
CA LEU A 209 -21.99 12.27 8.12
C LEU A 209 -23.50 11.96 8.12
N PRO A 210 -24.01 11.17 9.09
CA PRO A 210 -25.44 11.06 9.29
C PRO A 210 -25.96 12.39 9.85
N THR A 211 -26.24 13.37 8.98
CA THR A 211 -26.80 14.66 9.40
C THR A 211 -28.29 14.51 9.68
N ASN A 212 -28.74 15.03 10.83
CA ASN A 212 -30.13 15.05 11.29
C ASN A 212 -31.05 16.00 10.45
N THR A 213 -30.59 16.47 9.30
CA THR A 213 -31.29 17.41 8.43
C THR A 213 -32.01 16.70 7.29
N LYS A 214 -33.25 17.11 7.03
CA LYS A 214 -34.27 16.52 6.14
C LYS A 214 -33.88 16.26 4.66
N LYS A 215 -32.64 16.50 4.26
CA LYS A 215 -32.07 16.01 2.99
C LYS A 215 -31.08 14.89 3.31
N LYS A 216 -31.56 13.65 3.37
CA LYS A 216 -30.67 12.48 3.28
C LYS A 216 -30.02 12.54 1.90
N SER A 217 -28.75 12.94 1.83
CA SER A 217 -27.94 12.55 0.69
C SER A 217 -27.83 11.02 0.75
N ASN A 218 -28.23 10.34 -0.33
CA ASN A 218 -28.04 8.89 -0.48
C ASN A 218 -26.57 8.55 -0.79
N ASP A 219 -25.67 9.54 -0.81
CA ASP A 219 -24.27 9.35 -1.13
C ASP A 219 -23.48 8.83 0.06
N TRP A 220 -22.60 7.88 -0.20
CA TRP A 220 -21.67 7.35 0.80
C TRP A 220 -20.53 8.32 1.10
N TRP A 221 -20.23 9.20 0.14
CA TRP A 221 -19.13 10.14 0.23
C TRP A 221 -19.56 11.57 -0.09
N THR A 222 -18.86 12.51 0.53
CA THR A 222 -18.80 13.90 0.10
C THR A 222 -17.42 14.16 -0.48
N ARG A 223 -17.34 14.96 -1.55
CA ARG A 223 -16.05 15.32 -2.17
C ARG A 223 -15.91 16.82 -2.34
N ARG A 224 -14.70 17.33 -2.15
CA ARG A 224 -14.34 18.74 -2.36
C ARG A 224 -13.15 18.85 -3.32
N LYS A 225 -13.28 19.66 -4.38
CA LYS A 225 -12.15 19.98 -5.28
C LYS A 225 -11.07 20.69 -4.47
N VAL A 226 -9.85 20.19 -4.51
CA VAL A 226 -8.68 20.81 -3.87
C VAL A 226 -7.94 21.67 -4.87
N ARG A 227 -7.50 21.05 -5.97
CA ARG A 227 -6.72 21.69 -7.04
C ARG A 227 -6.76 20.85 -8.30
N GLU A 228 -6.27 21.43 -9.39
CA GLU A 228 -5.92 20.65 -10.57
C GLU A 228 -4.63 19.90 -10.29
N TYR A 229 -4.65 18.59 -10.53
CA TYR A 229 -3.51 17.71 -10.31
C TYR A 229 -2.65 17.64 -11.56
N PHE A 230 -3.28 17.59 -12.73
CA PHE A 230 -2.65 17.58 -14.04
C PHE A 230 -3.49 18.46 -14.97
N ASN A 231 -2.83 19.40 -15.64
CA ASN A 231 -3.48 20.33 -16.56
C ASN A 231 -4.08 19.59 -17.75
N SER A 232 -5.00 20.24 -18.48
CA SER A 232 -5.54 19.64 -19.70
C SER A 232 -4.43 19.46 -20.72
N ALA A 233 -4.19 18.22 -21.12
CA ALA A 233 -3.21 17.87 -22.15
C ALA A 233 -3.87 17.18 -23.33
N ASN A 234 -3.25 17.36 -24.49
CA ASN A 234 -3.55 16.67 -25.74
C ASN A 234 -2.40 15.71 -26.10
N LEU A 235 -2.69 14.66 -26.87
CA LEU A 235 -1.69 13.71 -27.37
C LEU A 235 -0.61 14.37 -28.24
N ASP A 236 -0.97 15.42 -29.00
CA ASP A 236 -0.06 16.10 -29.92
C ASP A 236 0.91 17.08 -29.22
N GLU A 237 0.74 17.31 -27.92
CA GLU A 237 1.59 18.21 -27.14
C GLU A 237 2.94 17.58 -26.84
N LYS A 238 4.01 18.23 -27.30
CA LYS A 238 5.39 17.75 -27.15
C LYS A 238 5.84 17.65 -25.69
N GLU A 239 5.32 18.51 -24.81
CA GLU A 239 5.70 18.58 -23.40
C GLU A 239 5.54 17.24 -22.69
N MET A 240 4.43 16.54 -22.93
CA MET A 240 4.17 15.24 -22.33
C MET A 240 5.12 14.17 -22.87
N ALA A 241 5.39 14.17 -24.18
CA ALA A 241 6.34 13.26 -24.81
C ALA A 241 7.78 13.48 -24.30
N GLU A 242 8.20 14.73 -24.17
CA GLU A 242 9.52 15.13 -23.66
C GLU A 242 9.69 14.76 -22.18
N PHE A 243 8.66 14.98 -21.35
CA PHE A 243 8.66 14.55 -19.96
C PHE A 243 8.79 13.02 -19.82
N LEU A 244 8.08 12.26 -20.65
CA LEU A 244 8.17 10.80 -20.62
C LEU A 244 9.53 10.29 -21.10
N SER A 245 10.09 10.92 -22.13
CA SER A 245 11.43 10.62 -22.63
C SER A 245 12.50 10.89 -21.56
N SER A 246 12.45 12.04 -20.88
CA SER A 246 13.39 12.39 -19.81
C SER A 246 13.28 11.46 -18.58
N ALA A 247 12.08 10.94 -18.31
CA ALA A 247 11.84 9.92 -17.29
C ALA A 247 12.25 8.50 -17.75
N GLY A 248 12.74 8.31 -18.98
CA GLY A 248 13.15 7.02 -19.52
C GLY A 248 11.98 6.09 -19.87
N ILE A 249 10.77 6.62 -20.06
CA ILE A 249 9.58 5.86 -20.40
C ILE A 249 9.37 5.87 -21.93
N PRO A 250 9.39 4.70 -22.59
CA PRO A 250 9.19 4.63 -24.03
C PRO A 250 7.74 4.90 -24.44
N LEU A 251 7.56 5.75 -25.45
CA LEU A 251 6.25 6.03 -26.06
C LEU A 251 5.80 4.92 -27.01
N GLU A 252 6.74 4.21 -27.64
CA GLU A 252 6.41 3.03 -28.43
C GLU A 252 6.04 1.85 -27.53
N LYS A 253 4.96 1.14 -27.86
CA LYS A 253 4.35 0.10 -27.01
C LYS A 253 5.26 -1.09 -26.73
N THR A 254 6.31 -1.27 -27.52
CA THR A 254 7.24 -2.38 -27.36
C THR A 254 8.58 -2.01 -27.96
N ARG A 255 9.64 -2.01 -27.14
CA ARG A 255 10.84 -2.71 -27.61
C ARG A 255 10.37 -4.11 -27.96
N PHE A 256 10.47 -4.53 -29.22
CA PHE A 256 10.20 -5.91 -29.61
C PHE A 256 11.13 -6.82 -28.81
N LEU A 257 10.66 -7.30 -27.64
CA LEU A 257 11.40 -8.26 -26.85
C LEU A 257 11.46 -9.53 -27.69
N ARG A 258 12.67 -9.92 -28.07
CA ARG A 258 12.90 -11.12 -28.87
C ARG A 258 12.29 -12.31 -28.12
N VAL A 259 11.32 -12.97 -28.75
CA VAL A 259 10.69 -14.16 -28.17
C VAL A 259 11.72 -15.28 -28.18
N THR A 260 12.21 -15.66 -27.00
CA THR A 260 13.17 -16.76 -26.85
C THR A 260 12.51 -18.12 -26.93
N ASN A 261 11.25 -18.24 -26.47
CA ASN A 261 10.48 -19.49 -26.48
C ASN A 261 9.04 -19.25 -26.98
N ALA A 262 8.74 -19.76 -28.17
CA ALA A 262 7.43 -19.58 -28.81
C ALA A 262 6.30 -20.37 -28.13
N TYR A 263 6.59 -21.57 -27.61
CA TYR A 263 5.59 -22.39 -26.91
C TYR A 263 5.19 -21.76 -25.59
N LEU A 264 6.16 -21.32 -24.80
CA LEU A 264 5.91 -20.63 -23.55
C LEU A 264 5.10 -19.35 -23.78
N LYS A 265 5.41 -18.56 -24.82
CA LYS A 265 4.61 -17.39 -25.19
C LYS A 265 3.14 -17.76 -25.44
N LYS A 266 2.87 -18.81 -26.23
CA LYS A 266 1.50 -19.26 -26.50
C LYS A 266 0.79 -19.70 -25.22
N ALA A 267 1.46 -20.48 -24.37
CA ALA A 267 0.92 -20.93 -23.09
C ALA A 267 0.58 -19.74 -22.17
N LEU A 268 1.48 -18.76 -22.04
CA LEU A 268 1.26 -17.57 -21.20
C LEU A 268 0.12 -16.69 -21.73
N ILE A 269 0.00 -16.52 -23.06
CA ILE A 269 -1.13 -15.78 -23.66
C ILE A 269 -2.44 -16.52 -23.40
N PHE A 270 -2.47 -17.84 -23.55
CA PHE A 270 -3.64 -18.65 -23.27
C PHE A 270 -4.08 -18.51 -21.80
N VAL A 271 -3.15 -18.67 -20.85
CA VAL A 271 -3.42 -18.51 -19.42
C VAL A 271 -3.90 -17.10 -19.12
N ARG A 272 -3.23 -16.07 -19.64
CA ARG A 272 -3.62 -14.67 -19.45
C ARG A 272 -5.06 -14.44 -19.92
N ASN A 273 -5.39 -14.86 -21.14
CA ASN A 273 -6.73 -14.67 -21.71
C ASN A 273 -7.81 -15.33 -20.85
N TYR A 274 -7.54 -16.54 -20.35
CA TYR A 274 -8.48 -17.27 -19.49
C TYR A 274 -8.67 -16.57 -18.14
N VAL A 275 -7.57 -16.20 -17.47
CA VAL A 275 -7.62 -15.54 -16.14
C VAL A 275 -8.27 -14.17 -16.22
N THR A 276 -8.06 -13.42 -17.32
CA THR A 276 -8.63 -12.07 -17.46
C THR A 276 -10.14 -12.03 -17.70
N VAL A 277 -10.79 -13.17 -18.00
CA VAL A 277 -12.26 -13.21 -18.15
C VAL A 277 -12.97 -13.15 -16.79
N ILE A 278 -12.31 -13.61 -15.73
CA ILE A 278 -12.89 -13.69 -14.39
C ILE A 278 -12.56 -12.41 -13.61
N LYS A 279 -13.53 -11.89 -12.86
CA LYS A 279 -13.29 -10.76 -11.94
C LYS A 279 -12.15 -11.11 -10.97
N PRO A 280 -11.13 -10.25 -10.79
CA PRO A 280 -9.95 -10.58 -9.99
C PRO A 280 -10.25 -11.02 -8.55
N THR A 281 -11.27 -10.42 -7.92
CA THR A 281 -11.73 -10.78 -6.58
C THR A 281 -12.29 -12.19 -6.53
N THR A 282 -13.15 -12.55 -7.49
CA THR A 282 -13.70 -13.92 -7.61
C THR A 282 -12.58 -14.92 -7.80
N PHE A 283 -11.63 -14.65 -8.71
CA PHE A 283 -10.49 -15.54 -8.96
C PHE A 283 -9.68 -15.83 -7.68
N ILE A 284 -9.33 -14.79 -6.92
CA ILE A 284 -8.56 -14.94 -5.68
C ILE A 284 -9.36 -15.70 -4.61
N TRP A 285 -10.64 -15.37 -4.43
CA TRP A 285 -11.49 -16.07 -3.47
C TRP A 285 -11.72 -17.54 -3.86
N SER A 286 -11.85 -17.85 -5.15
CA SER A 286 -11.91 -19.22 -5.63
C SER A 286 -10.64 -20.00 -5.30
N LEU A 287 -9.45 -19.43 -5.53
CA LEU A 287 -8.19 -20.08 -5.17
C LEU A 287 -8.06 -20.36 -3.68
N ILE A 288 -8.41 -19.37 -2.84
CA ILE A 288 -8.38 -19.52 -1.38
C ILE A 288 -9.40 -20.56 -0.92
N GLY A 289 -10.62 -20.51 -1.47
CA GLY A 289 -11.68 -21.47 -1.20
C GLY A 289 -11.25 -22.90 -1.58
N THR A 290 -10.69 -23.10 -2.77
CA THR A 290 -10.16 -24.40 -3.20
C THR A 290 -9.05 -24.89 -2.27
N GLY A 291 -8.09 -24.04 -1.92
CA GLY A 291 -7.04 -24.40 -0.98
C GLY A 291 -7.58 -24.77 0.41
N PHE A 292 -8.60 -24.07 0.88
CA PHE A 292 -9.27 -24.39 2.14
C PHE A 292 -10.01 -25.73 2.07
N CYS A 293 -10.78 -25.96 1.00
CA CYS A 293 -11.49 -27.22 0.80
C CYS A 293 -10.55 -28.42 0.76
N ILE A 294 -9.44 -28.33 0.04
CA ILE A 294 -8.46 -29.42 -0.08
C ILE A 294 -7.79 -29.72 1.27
N ASN A 295 -7.34 -28.68 1.99
CA ASN A 295 -6.55 -28.89 3.20
C ASN A 295 -7.39 -29.20 4.44
N PHE A 296 -8.62 -28.70 4.51
CA PHE A 296 -9.43 -28.79 5.74
C PHE A 296 -10.71 -29.59 5.56
N LEU A 297 -11.38 -29.53 4.41
CA LEU A 297 -12.66 -30.23 4.22
C LEU A 297 -12.47 -31.65 3.68
N ALA A 298 -11.57 -31.88 2.72
CA ALA A 298 -11.34 -33.20 2.15
C ALA A 298 -10.96 -34.26 3.22
N PRO A 299 -10.05 -33.97 4.19
CA PRO A 299 -9.71 -34.94 5.24
C PRO A 299 -10.89 -35.26 6.18
N ILE A 300 -11.77 -34.30 6.43
CA ILE A 300 -12.97 -34.48 7.28
C ILE A 300 -14.01 -35.35 6.57
N ILE A 301 -14.14 -35.18 5.25
CA ILE A 301 -15.13 -35.86 4.42
C ILE A 301 -14.67 -37.27 4.00
N ARG A 302 -13.42 -37.66 4.31
CA ARG A 302 -12.77 -38.90 3.82
C ARG A 302 -12.81 -39.01 2.29
N LEU A 303 -12.49 -37.92 1.61
CA LEU A 303 -12.05 -37.92 0.21
C LEU A 303 -10.51 -37.92 0.16
#